data_AF-A0A942UTD2-F1
#
_entry.id   AF-A0A942UTD2-F1
#
_cell.length_a   1.000
_cell.length_b   1.000
_cell.length_c   1.000
_cell.angle_alpha   90.00
_cell.angle_beta   90.00
_cell.angle_gamma   90.00
#
_symmetry.space_group_name_H-M   'P 1'
#
loop_
_entity.id
_entity.type
_entity.pdbx_description
1 polymer ?
#
loop_
_entity_poly.entity_id
_entity_poly.type
_entity_poly.pdbx_seq_one_letter_code
_entity_poly.pdbx_strand_id
1 'polypeptide(L)' 'MEYIKELEEITNMFLELADRSLDNKVIDEQTYKEITANKKQFLNHLQEKILIK' A
#
# COMPACT_ATOMS: atom_id res chain seq x y z
N MET A 1 8.37 17.60 -0.02
CA MET A 1 7.34 17.04 0.90
C MET A 1 6.01 16.75 0.20
N GLU A 2 5.72 17.32 -0.97
CA GLU A 2 4.49 17.08 -1.74
C GLU A 2 4.36 15.62 -2.23
N TYR A 3 5.45 15.06 -2.77
CA TYR A 3 5.45 13.68 -3.29
C TYR A 3 5.20 12.57 -2.25
N ILE A 4 5.42 12.80 -0.94
CA ILE A 4 5.08 11.80 0.10
C ILE A 4 3.57 11.67 0.22
N LYS A 5 2.86 12.80 0.23
CA LYS A 5 1.40 12.80 0.31
C LYS A 5 0.79 12.11 -0.91
N GLU A 6 1.33 12.39 -2.10
CA GLU A 6 0.93 11.70 -3.33
C GLU A 6 1.17 10.18 -3.24
N LEU A 7 2.30 9.77 -2.67
CA LEU A 7 2.61 8.34 -2.46
C LEU A 7 1.68 7.69 -1.43
N GLU A 8 1.31 8.39 -0.36
CA GLU A 8 0.31 7.92 0.62
C GLU A 8 -1.05 7.74 -0.05
N GLU A 9 -1.51 8.72 -0.83
CA GLU A 9 -2.76 8.65 -1.58
C GLU A 9 -2.78 7.47 -2.56
N ILE A 10 -1.73 7.33 -3.37
CA ILE A 10 -1.60 6.20 -4.32
C ILE A 10 -1.60 4.87 -3.55
N THR A 11 -0.87 4.77 -2.44
CA THR A 11 -0.81 3.55 -1.63
C THR A 11 -2.18 3.17 -1.10
N ASN A 12 -2.94 4.15 -0.60
CA ASN A 12 -4.31 3.93 -0.11
C ASN A 12 -5.24 3.47 -1.24
N MET A 13 -5.15 4.07 -2.43
CA MET A 13 -5.92 3.60 -3.60
C MET A 13 -5.61 2.14 -3.96
N PHE A 14 -4.34 1.72 -3.88
CA PHE A 14 -3.98 0.31 -4.10
C PHE A 14 -4.56 -0.63 -3.04
N LEU A 15 -4.59 -0.21 -1.77
CA LEU A 15 -5.18 -1.00 -0.69
C LEU A 15 -6.69 -1.16 -0.88
N GLU A 16 -7.40 -0.08 -1.25
CA GLU A 16 -8.84 -0.15 -1.57
C GLU A 16 -9.13 -1.08 -2.75
N LEU A 17 -8.29 -1.07 -3.78
CA LEU A 17 -8.43 -2.01 -4.91
C LEU A 17 -8.19 -3.46 -4.46
N ALA A 18 -7.26 -3.70 -3.55
CA ALA A 18 -7.02 -5.02 -2.99
C ALA A 18 -8.23 -5.51 -2.16
N ASP A 19 -8.82 -4.64 -1.33
CA ASP A 19 -10.03 -4.93 -0.56
C ASP A 19 -11.17 -5.35 -1.48
N ARG A 20 -11.46 -4.53 -2.52
CA ARG A 20 -12.49 -4.85 -3.51
C ARG A 20 -12.20 -6.15 -4.26
N SER A 21 -10.92 -6.43 -4.55
CA SER A 21 -10.53 -7.66 -5.24
C SER A 21 -10.75 -8.90 -4.37
N LEU A 22 -10.52 -8.79 -3.06
CA LEU A 22 -10.81 -9.85 -2.10
C LEU A 22 -12.32 -10.06 -1.93
N ASP A 23 -13.09 -8.98 -1.77
CA ASP A 23 -14.56 -9.04 -1.63
C ASP A 23 -15.23 -9.69 -2.84
N ASN A 24 -14.74 -9.37 -4.04
CA ASN A 24 -15.21 -9.95 -5.30
C ASN A 24 -14.60 -11.34 -5.59
N LYS A 25 -13.79 -11.90 -4.68
CA LYS A 25 -13.10 -13.20 -4.80
C LYS A 25 -12.24 -13.33 -6.06
N VAL A 26 -11.73 -12.20 -6.57
CA VAL A 26 -10.75 -12.16 -7.68
C VAL A 26 -9.39 -12.65 -7.20
N ILE A 27 -9.06 -12.37 -5.93
CA ILE A 27 -7.88 -12.85 -5.24
C ILE A 27 -8.29 -13.58 -3.96
N ASP A 28 -7.41 -14.45 -3.45
CA ASP A 28 -7.60 -15.11 -2.16
C ASP A 28 -6.98 -14.30 -1.01
N GLU A 29 -7.27 -14.73 0.23
CA GLU A 29 -6.75 -14.07 1.43
C GLU A 29 -5.22 -14.04 1.49
N GLN A 30 -4.56 -15.08 0.95
CA GLN A 30 -3.10 -15.16 0.97
C GLN A 30 -2.49 -14.11 0.05
N THR A 31 -3.01 -14.02 -1.18
CA THR A 31 -2.63 -13.01 -2.18
C THR A 31 -2.91 -11.60 -1.65
N TYR A 32 -4.05 -11.39 -1.00
CA TYR A 32 -4.37 -10.12 -0.35
C TYR A 32 -3.33 -9.72 0.71
N LYS A 33 -2.96 -10.65 1.60
CA LYS A 33 -1.95 -10.40 2.65
C LYS A 33 -0.60 -10.04 2.05
N GLU A 34 -0.17 -10.75 1.00
CA GLU A 34 1.10 -10.47 0.32
C GLU A 34 1.11 -9.08 -0.33
N ILE A 35 0.05 -8.71 -1.06
CA ILE A 35 -0.07 -7.41 -1.72
C ILE A 35 -0.07 -6.28 -0.68
N THR A 36 -0.92 -6.38 0.34
CA THR A 36 -1.07 -5.30 1.33
C THR A 36 0.16 -5.14 2.22
N ALA A 37 0.84 -6.23 2.60
CA ALA A 37 2.09 -6.17 3.37
C ALA A 37 3.20 -5.46 2.57
N ASN A 38 3.40 -5.84 1.31
CA ASN A 38 4.44 -5.24 0.46
C ASN A 38 4.21 -3.73 0.24
N LYS A 39 2.95 -3.31 0.03
CA LYS A 39 2.63 -1.89 -0.18
C LYS A 39 2.83 -1.04 1.08
N LYS A 40 2.44 -1.56 2.25
CA LYS A 40 2.67 -0.88 3.54
C LYS A 40 4.17 -0.77 3.86
N GLN A 41 4.93 -1.84 3.62
CA GLN A 41 6.38 -1.81 3.81
C GLN A 41 7.08 -0.79 2.90
N PHE A 42 6.66 -0.71 1.63
CA PHE A 42 7.20 0.29 0.71
C PHE A 42 6.99 1.73 1.21
N LEU A 43 5.77 2.05 1.68
CA LEU A 43 5.46 3.38 2.21
C LEU A 43 6.29 3.70 3.45
N ASN A 44 6.35 2.78 4.41
CA ASN A 44 7.15 2.94 5.63
C ASN A 44 8.63 3.17 5.30
N HIS A 45 9.20 2.38 4.38
CA HIS A 45 10.60 2.51 3.99
C HIS A 45 10.91 3.90 3.42
N LEU A 46 10.02 4.45 2.60
CA LEU A 46 10.20 5.80 2.05
C LEU A 46 10.07 6.88 3.12
N GLN A 47 9.08 6.78 4.00
CA GLN A 47 8.91 7.73 5.11
C GLN A 47 10.14 7.73 6.03
N GLU A 48 10.68 6.57 6.41
CA GLU A 48 11.89 6.45 7.22
C GLU A 48 13.11 7.11 6.54
N LYS A 49 13.31 6.87 5.24
CA LYS A 49 14.42 7.47 4.49
C LYS A 49 14.32 8.99 4.38
N ILE A 50 13.11 9.54 4.50
CA ILE A 50 12.88 10.99 4.38
C ILE A 50 12.91 11.67 5.75
N LEU A 51 12.47 11.00 6.82
CA LEU A 51 12.51 11.52 8.19
C LEU A 51 13.91 11.53 8.82
N ILE A 52 14.84 10.72 8.30
CA ILE A 52 16.23 10.62 8.80
C ILE A 52 17.17 11.60 8.05
N LYS A 53 16.65 12.43 7.13
CA LYS A 53 17.40 13.45 6.38
C LYS A 53 17.09 14.86 6.86
#